data_AF-A0A1K1PZV6-F1
#
_entry.id   AF-A0A1K1PZV6-F1
#
_cell.length_a   1.000
_cell.length_b   1.000
_cell.length_c   1.000
_cell.angle_alpha   90.00
_cell.angle_beta   90.00
_cell.angle_gamma   90.00
#
_symmetry.space_group_name_H-M   'P 1'
#
loop_
_entity.id
_entity.type
_entity.pdbx_description
1 polymer ?
#
loop_
_entity_poly.entity_id
_entity_poly.type
_entity_poly.pdbx_seq_one_letter_code
_entity_poly.pdbx_strand_id
1 'polypeptide(L)'
;MDKIILISEKEIKELSIVQLNVDSHILSLSIYDVQFISLRPVLGDELYSQVINEVNQSIQDETYIIPDNMKKLISEYISPYLIHATIQELIMNSTYKLTNKGLLKYTDTSAISLQSGEVETVKNYHNNKVTAYKVALIKYLHDNKLINKPTDTNVTTPGTGWHFINRQQCNN
;
A
#
# COMPACT_ATOMS: atom_id res chain seq x y z
N MET A 1 -2.29 -16.43 -14.31
CA MET A 1 -2.61 -16.31 -12.88
C MET A 1 -3.19 -14.94 -12.69
N ASP A 2 -4.47 -14.87 -12.35
CA ASP A 2 -5.15 -13.59 -12.13
C ASP A 2 -4.54 -12.88 -10.92
N LYS A 3 -4.38 -11.58 -11.08
CA LYS A 3 -3.76 -10.71 -10.08
C LYS A 3 -4.78 -10.45 -8.98
N ILE A 4 -4.62 -11.08 -7.83
CA ILE A 4 -5.53 -10.89 -6.69
C ILE A 4 -5.22 -9.55 -6.04
N ILE A 5 -6.20 -8.66 -6.05
CA ILE A 5 -6.11 -7.34 -5.44
C ILE A 5 -6.92 -7.37 -4.14
N LEU A 6 -6.29 -6.97 -3.03
CA LEU A 6 -6.90 -6.99 -1.70
C LEU A 6 -7.87 -5.84 -1.45
N ILE A 7 -7.76 -4.75 -2.24
CA ILE A 7 -8.62 -3.57 -2.11
C ILE A 7 -9.07 -3.04 -3.46
N SER A 8 -10.37 -2.77 -3.59
CA SER A 8 -10.92 -2.26 -4.85
C SER A 8 -10.66 -0.75 -5.03
N GLU A 9 -10.56 -0.31 -6.27
CA GLU A 9 -10.48 1.12 -6.60
C GLU A 9 -11.68 1.91 -6.06
N LYS A 10 -12.86 1.28 -6.07
CA LYS A 10 -14.10 1.86 -5.56
C LYS A 10 -13.98 2.14 -4.06
N GLU A 11 -13.49 1.17 -3.29
CA GLU A 11 -13.30 1.29 -1.85
C GLU A 11 -12.31 2.42 -1.50
N ILE A 12 -11.23 2.57 -2.28
CA ILE A 12 -10.30 3.69 -2.11
C ILE A 12 -10.97 5.03 -2.39
N LYS A 13 -11.77 5.13 -3.47
CA LYS A 13 -12.48 6.36 -3.82
C LYS A 13 -13.56 6.73 -2.78
N GLU A 14 -14.17 5.75 -2.14
CA GLU A 14 -15.19 5.98 -1.09
C GLU A 14 -14.58 6.35 0.27
N LEU A 15 -13.42 5.79 0.61
CA LEU A 15 -12.78 5.96 1.91
C LEU A 15 -11.67 7.02 1.94
N SER A 16 -11.46 7.76 0.85
CA SER A 16 -10.39 8.74 0.74
C SER A 16 -10.76 10.04 0.02
N ILE A 17 -9.81 10.96 -0.04
CA ILE A 17 -9.93 12.25 -0.74
C ILE A 17 -9.72 12.13 -2.26
N VAL A 18 -9.47 10.92 -2.77
CA VAL A 18 -9.24 10.67 -4.19
C VAL A 18 -10.53 10.92 -4.97
N GLN A 19 -10.47 11.82 -5.95
CA GLN A 19 -11.63 12.14 -6.77
C GLN A 19 -12.03 10.95 -7.68
N LEU A 20 -13.32 10.87 -8.01
CA LEU A 20 -13.87 9.80 -8.83
C LEU A 20 -13.28 9.76 -10.25
N ASN A 21 -12.82 10.92 -10.76
CA ASN A 21 -12.23 11.11 -12.08
C ASN A 21 -10.76 10.68 -12.20
N VAL A 22 -10.14 10.23 -11.10
CA VAL A 22 -8.76 9.72 -11.16
C VAL A 22 -8.70 8.49 -12.06
N ASP A 23 -7.70 8.49 -12.95
CA ASP A 23 -7.42 7.42 -13.91
C ASP A 23 -7.33 6.07 -13.21
N SER A 24 -8.29 5.20 -13.51
CA SER A 24 -8.36 3.85 -12.96
C SER A 24 -7.09 3.06 -13.21
N HIS A 25 -6.45 3.21 -14.37
CA HIS A 25 -5.23 2.46 -14.68
C HIS A 25 -4.06 2.82 -13.76
N ILE A 26 -3.85 4.12 -13.51
CA ILE A 26 -2.81 4.59 -12.59
C ILE A 26 -3.13 4.15 -11.16
N LEU A 27 -4.41 4.15 -10.80
CA LEU A 27 -4.87 3.70 -9.49
C LEU A 27 -4.64 2.19 -9.29
N SER A 28 -5.05 1.31 -10.22
CA SER A 28 -4.82 -0.14 -10.08
C SER A 28 -3.32 -0.48 -10.10
N LEU A 29 -2.51 0.27 -10.83
CA LEU A 29 -1.05 0.12 -10.79
C LEU A 29 -0.50 0.45 -9.39
N SER A 30 -0.89 1.60 -8.85
CA SER A 30 -0.44 2.06 -7.53
C SER A 30 -0.88 1.11 -6.41
N ILE A 31 -2.11 0.59 -6.47
CA ILE A 31 -2.62 -0.42 -5.52
C ILE A 31 -1.72 -1.65 -5.51
N TYR A 32 -1.36 -2.14 -6.70
CA TYR A 32 -0.54 -3.33 -6.82
C TYR A 32 0.87 -3.13 -6.31
N ASP A 33 1.50 -2.03 -6.69
CA ASP A 33 2.86 -1.72 -6.27
C ASP A 33 2.91 -1.62 -4.75
N VAL A 34 1.94 -0.97 -4.12
CA VAL A 34 1.82 -0.93 -2.65
C VAL A 34 1.59 -2.31 -2.04
N GLN A 35 0.72 -3.13 -2.64
CA GLN A 35 0.44 -4.47 -2.13
C GLN A 35 1.69 -5.38 -2.18
N PHE A 36 2.54 -5.24 -3.20
CA PHE A 36 3.70 -6.10 -3.38
C PHE A 36 4.98 -5.54 -2.74
N ILE A 37 5.23 -4.24 -2.86
CA ILE A 37 6.46 -3.59 -2.40
C ILE A 37 6.33 -3.20 -0.92
N SER A 38 5.16 -2.74 -0.48
CA SER A 38 4.99 -2.17 0.85
C SER A 38 4.34 -3.16 1.83
N LEU A 39 3.24 -3.83 1.44
CA LEU A 39 2.52 -4.75 2.33
C LEU A 39 3.22 -6.10 2.51
N ARG A 40 3.69 -6.73 1.42
CA ARG A 40 4.31 -8.07 1.48
C ARG A 40 5.50 -8.15 2.44
N PRO A 41 6.44 -7.19 2.50
CA PRO A 41 7.52 -7.23 3.48
C PRO A 41 7.06 -7.09 4.94
N VAL A 42 5.93 -6.40 5.18
CA VAL A 42 5.36 -6.21 6.52
C VAL A 42 4.74 -7.50 7.05
N LEU A 43 3.95 -8.18 6.20
CA LEU A 43 3.31 -9.46 6.56
C LEU A 43 4.29 -10.64 6.51
N GLY A 44 5.29 -10.59 5.64
CA GLY A 44 6.13 -11.73 5.28
C GLY A 44 5.47 -12.63 4.23
N ASP A 45 6.27 -13.45 3.56
CA ASP A 45 5.82 -14.25 2.42
C ASP A 45 4.71 -15.25 2.77
N GLU A 46 4.85 -15.94 3.89
CA GLU A 46 3.92 -17.00 4.31
C GLU A 46 2.53 -16.43 4.64
N LEU A 47 2.47 -15.42 5.51
CA LEU A 47 1.22 -14.79 5.89
C LEU A 47 0.57 -14.04 4.72
N TYR A 48 1.38 -13.39 3.87
CA TYR A 48 0.88 -12.76 2.65
C TYR A 48 0.21 -13.78 1.72
N SER A 49 0.85 -14.93 1.47
CA SER A 49 0.25 -15.99 0.66
C SER A 49 -1.01 -16.57 1.28
N GLN A 50 -1.08 -16.69 2.61
CA GLN A 50 -2.30 -17.10 3.31
C GLN A 50 -3.44 -16.10 3.07
N VAL A 51 -3.21 -14.80 3.33
CA VAL A 51 -4.22 -13.74 3.10
C VAL A 51 -4.73 -13.75 1.67
N ILE A 52 -3.83 -13.88 0.68
CA ILE A 52 -4.20 -13.92 -0.73
C ILE A 52 -5.04 -15.16 -1.06
N ASN A 53 -4.70 -16.33 -0.49
CA ASN A 53 -5.46 -17.55 -0.70
C ASN A 53 -6.87 -17.46 -0.10
N GLU A 54 -7.00 -16.91 1.10
CA GLU A 54 -8.29 -16.70 1.79
C GLU A 54 -9.21 -15.78 0.98
N VAL A 55 -8.67 -14.68 0.46
CA VAL A 55 -9.41 -13.78 -0.43
C VAL A 55 -9.75 -14.47 -1.75
N ASN A 56 -8.82 -15.22 -2.34
CA ASN A 56 -9.09 -15.95 -3.58
C ASN A 56 -10.22 -16.98 -3.42
N GLN A 57 -10.23 -17.72 -2.31
CA GLN A 57 -11.29 -18.67 -2.00
C GLN A 57 -12.64 -17.96 -1.86
N SER A 58 -12.69 -16.81 -1.19
CA SER A 58 -13.92 -16.01 -1.09
C SER A 58 -14.43 -15.46 -2.43
N ILE A 59 -13.55 -15.30 -3.43
CA ILE A 59 -13.92 -14.86 -4.79
C ILE A 59 -14.40 -16.05 -5.63
N GLN A 60 -13.78 -17.22 -5.47
CA GLN A 60 -14.11 -18.42 -6.25
C GLN A 60 -15.36 -19.15 -5.73
N ASP A 61 -15.62 -19.07 -4.43
CA ASP A 61 -16.74 -19.72 -3.76
C ASP A 61 -17.50 -18.71 -2.89
N GLU A 62 -18.70 -18.32 -3.33
CA GLU A 62 -19.56 -17.37 -2.62
C GLU A 62 -20.03 -17.90 -1.25
N THR A 63 -19.92 -19.21 -1.00
CA THR A 63 -20.28 -19.83 0.28
C THR A 63 -19.11 -19.86 1.26
N TYR A 64 -17.89 -19.56 0.80
CA TYR A 64 -16.72 -19.53 1.63
C TYR A 64 -16.71 -18.32 2.56
N ILE A 65 -16.56 -18.59 3.86
CA ILE A 65 -16.49 -17.56 4.89
C ILE A 65 -15.06 -17.47 5.38
N ILE A 66 -14.42 -16.31 5.14
CA ILE A 66 -13.09 -16.01 5.69
C ILE A 66 -13.17 -16.09 7.22
N PRO A 67 -12.25 -16.81 7.89
CA PRO A 67 -12.19 -16.88 9.34
C PRO A 67 -12.14 -15.50 10.01
N ASP A 68 -12.85 -15.34 11.14
CA ASP A 68 -13.03 -14.02 11.79
C ASP A 68 -11.71 -13.31 12.13
N ASN A 69 -10.68 -14.05 12.53
CA ASN A 69 -9.35 -13.51 12.81
C ASN A 69 -8.68 -12.93 11.56
N MET A 70 -8.83 -13.62 10.42
CA MET A 70 -8.27 -13.19 9.13
C MET A 70 -9.10 -12.05 8.55
N LYS A 71 -10.42 -12.11 8.65
CA LYS A 71 -11.32 -11.03 8.27
C LYS A 71 -11.00 -9.74 9.01
N LYS A 72 -10.79 -9.83 10.33
CA LYS A 72 -10.39 -8.71 11.18
C LYS A 72 -9.04 -8.14 10.77
N LEU A 73 -8.05 -9.00 10.53
CA LEU A 73 -6.73 -8.58 10.03
C LEU A 73 -6.85 -7.80 8.71
N ILE A 74 -7.62 -8.33 7.77
CA ILE A 74 -7.82 -7.72 6.45
C ILE A 74 -8.53 -6.36 6.60
N SER A 75 -9.72 -6.32 7.20
CA SER A 75 -10.55 -5.12 7.21
C SER A 75 -10.06 -4.03 8.15
N GLU A 76 -9.58 -4.38 9.35
CA GLU A 76 -9.23 -3.37 10.37
C GLU A 76 -7.77 -2.90 10.30
N TYR A 77 -6.87 -3.68 9.68
CA TYR A 77 -5.43 -3.37 9.68
C TYR A 77 -4.83 -3.28 8.28
N ILE A 78 -5.08 -4.26 7.41
CA ILE A 78 -4.51 -4.28 6.05
C ILE A 78 -5.18 -3.22 5.16
N SER A 79 -6.52 -3.17 5.11
CA SER A 79 -7.27 -2.20 4.30
C SER A 79 -6.87 -0.74 4.59
N PRO A 80 -6.90 -0.24 5.84
CA PRO A 80 -6.53 1.16 6.09
C PRO A 80 -5.07 1.45 5.76
N TYR A 81 -4.15 0.51 5.99
CA TYR A 81 -2.77 0.66 5.56
C TYR A 81 -2.65 0.77 4.04
N LEU A 82 -3.30 -0.13 3.28
CA LEU A 82 -3.30 -0.12 1.81
C LEU A 82 -3.90 1.16 1.24
N ILE A 83 -4.99 1.69 1.81
CA ILE A 83 -5.62 2.94 1.36
C ILE A 83 -4.62 4.09 1.44
N HIS A 84 -4.04 4.33 2.61
CA HIS A 84 -3.15 5.49 2.80
C HIS A 84 -1.83 5.33 2.04
N ALA A 85 -1.29 4.11 1.96
CA ALA A 85 -0.08 3.85 1.19
C ALA A 85 -0.32 4.02 -0.31
N THR A 86 -1.49 3.60 -0.82
CA THR A 86 -1.88 3.83 -2.22
C THR A 86 -2.02 5.32 -2.52
N ILE A 87 -2.60 6.12 -1.61
CA ILE A 87 -2.70 7.58 -1.81
C ILE A 87 -1.31 8.22 -1.88
N GLN A 88 -0.39 7.81 -1.00
CA GLN A 88 0.98 8.31 -1.00
C GLN A 88 1.68 8.03 -2.34
N GLU A 89 1.51 6.83 -2.88
CA GLU A 89 2.07 6.42 -4.17
C GLU A 89 1.38 7.16 -5.33
N LEU A 90 0.06 7.31 -5.27
CA LEU A 90 -0.75 8.02 -6.25
C LEU A 90 -0.35 9.51 -6.35
N ILE A 91 0.02 10.17 -5.25
CA ILE A 91 0.49 11.56 -5.28
C ILE A 91 1.74 11.69 -6.19
N MET A 92 2.65 10.72 -6.15
CA MET A 92 3.82 10.70 -7.02
C MET A 92 3.43 10.38 -8.48
N ASN A 93 2.62 9.34 -8.68
CA ASN A 93 2.26 8.83 -10.01
C ASN A 93 1.29 9.74 -10.78
N SER A 94 0.50 10.57 -10.08
CA SER A 94 -0.39 11.56 -10.69
C SER A 94 0.33 12.84 -11.12
N THR A 95 1.44 13.20 -10.45
CA THR A 95 2.16 14.45 -10.73
C THR A 95 2.99 14.36 -12.02
N TYR A 96 3.55 13.18 -12.30
CA TYR A 96 4.47 12.98 -13.41
C TYR A 96 4.01 11.85 -14.31
N LYS A 97 4.07 12.06 -15.63
CA LYS A 97 3.87 10.99 -16.61
C LYS A 97 5.09 10.80 -17.47
N LEU A 98 5.50 9.55 -17.58
CA LEU A 98 6.50 9.14 -18.53
C LEU A 98 5.82 8.97 -19.90
N THR A 99 6.31 9.72 -20.88
CA THR A 99 5.86 9.62 -22.27
C THR A 99 7.05 9.30 -23.16
N ASN A 100 6.79 8.93 -24.41
CA ASN A 100 7.85 8.71 -25.41
C ASN A 100 8.71 9.97 -25.68
N LYS A 101 8.27 11.13 -25.19
CA LYS A 101 8.98 12.43 -25.28
C LYS A 101 9.71 12.81 -23.99
N GLY A 102 9.74 11.93 -22.99
CA GLY A 102 10.36 12.17 -21.68
C GLY A 102 9.33 12.33 -20.55
N LEU A 103 9.83 12.80 -19.40
CA LEU A 103 9.05 13.04 -18.18
C LEU A 103 8.33 14.39 -18.27
N LEU A 104 7.01 14.38 -18.18
CA LEU A 104 6.17 15.58 -18.21
C LEU A 104 5.46 15.76 -16.87
N LYS A 105 5.41 17.01 -16.38
CA LYS A 105 4.57 17.41 -15.25
C LYS A 105 3.21 17.83 -15.79
N TYR A 106 2.13 17.23 -15.28
CA TYR A 106 0.78 17.64 -15.67
C TYR A 106 0.42 18.96 -14.99
N THR A 107 -0.05 19.90 -15.78
CA THR A 107 -0.66 21.16 -15.31
C THR A 107 -1.92 21.37 -16.13
N ASP A 108 -3.07 21.43 -15.48
CA ASP A 108 -4.30 21.86 -16.16
C ASP A 108 -4.24 23.39 -16.34
N THR A 109 -4.70 23.88 -17.48
CA THR A 109 -4.83 25.32 -17.80
C THR A 109 -5.57 26.12 -16.73
N SER A 110 -6.47 25.48 -15.97
CA SER A 110 -7.20 26.11 -14.87
C SER A 110 -6.71 25.71 -13.47
N ALA A 111 -5.75 24.79 -13.36
CA ALA A 111 -5.22 24.36 -12.06
C ALA A 111 -3.99 25.17 -11.66
N ILE A 112 -3.98 25.64 -10.40
CA ILE A 112 -2.79 26.20 -9.78
C ILE A 112 -1.82 25.05 -9.50
N SER A 113 -0.68 25.06 -10.19
CA SER A 113 0.35 24.06 -9.98
C SER A 113 1.01 24.25 -8.62
N LEU A 114 0.93 23.24 -7.76
CA LEU A 114 1.61 23.24 -6.46
C LEU A 114 3.12 23.41 -6.65
N GLN A 115 3.72 24.22 -5.77
CA GLN A 115 5.16 24.32 -5.64
C GLN A 115 5.72 23.02 -5.05
N SER A 116 6.98 22.70 -5.35
CA SER A 116 7.59 21.44 -4.90
C SER A 116 7.52 21.24 -3.38
N GLY A 117 7.64 22.33 -2.59
CA GLY A 117 7.53 22.27 -1.13
C GLY A 117 6.12 21.99 -0.60
N GLU A 118 5.08 22.40 -1.33
CA GLU A 118 3.69 22.09 -0.98
C GLU A 118 3.39 20.61 -1.24
N VAL A 119 3.88 20.08 -2.38
CA VAL A 119 3.79 18.65 -2.70
C VAL A 119 4.50 17.82 -1.63
N GLU A 120 5.68 18.25 -1.19
CA GLU A 120 6.43 17.59 -0.12
C GLU A 120 5.67 17.62 1.21
N THR A 121 5.01 18.74 1.54
CA THR A 121 4.17 18.86 2.75
C THR A 121 3.00 17.88 2.72
N VAL A 122 2.29 17.79 1.59
CA VAL A 122 1.19 16.83 1.39
C VAL A 122 1.70 15.39 1.49
N LYS A 123 2.83 15.09 0.84
CA LYS A 123 3.47 13.77 0.92
C LYS A 123 3.83 13.40 2.36
N ASN A 124 4.42 14.32 3.11
CA ASN A 124 4.80 14.11 4.51
C ASN A 124 3.57 13.87 5.40
N TYR A 125 2.47 14.59 5.16
CA TYR A 125 1.20 14.35 5.85
C TYR A 125 0.67 12.92 5.63
N HIS A 126 0.68 12.44 4.39
CA HIS A 126 0.26 11.07 4.09
C HIS A 126 1.26 10.03 4.60
N ASN A 127 2.57 10.29 4.54
CA ASN A 127 3.60 9.43 5.13
C ASN A 127 3.38 9.22 6.64
N ASN A 128 3.00 10.27 7.36
CA ASN A 128 2.71 10.17 8.79
C ASN A 128 1.51 9.25 9.06
N LYS A 129 0.46 9.34 8.24
CA LYS A 129 -0.70 8.43 8.32
C LYS A 129 -0.30 6.99 8.01
N VAL A 130 0.42 6.76 6.92
CA VAL A 130 0.92 5.43 6.54
C VAL A 130 1.74 4.82 7.66
N THR A 131 2.62 5.61 8.29
CA THR A 131 3.44 5.17 9.42
C THR A 131 2.58 4.75 10.60
N ALA A 132 1.57 5.54 10.97
CA ALA A 132 0.65 5.22 12.06
C ALA A 132 -0.11 3.90 11.82
N TYR A 133 -0.65 3.70 10.61
CA TYR A 133 -1.34 2.46 10.26
C TYR A 133 -0.38 1.25 10.16
N LYS A 134 0.85 1.46 9.68
CA LYS A 134 1.90 0.42 9.68
C LYS A 134 2.24 -0.02 11.11
N VAL A 135 2.38 0.92 12.04
CA VAL A 135 2.62 0.62 13.47
C VAL A 135 1.48 -0.20 14.06
N ALA A 136 0.23 0.19 13.79
CA ALA A 136 -0.94 -0.53 14.28
C ALA A 136 -1.01 -1.96 13.72
N LEU A 137 -0.73 -2.13 12.43
CA LEU A 137 -0.66 -3.44 11.77
C LEU A 137 0.43 -4.32 12.40
N ILE A 138 1.66 -3.82 12.52
CA ILE A 138 2.78 -4.56 13.12
C ILE A 138 2.46 -4.96 14.57
N LYS A 139 1.88 -4.04 15.35
CA LYS A 139 1.46 -4.31 16.72
C LYS A 139 0.46 -5.46 16.79
N TYR A 140 -0.59 -5.42 15.96
CA TYR A 140 -1.59 -6.49 15.92
C TYR A 140 -0.97 -7.84 15.54
N LEU A 141 -0.07 -7.85 14.55
CA LEU A 141 0.60 -9.07 14.12
C LEU A 141 1.50 -9.66 15.22
N HIS A 142 2.19 -8.82 15.99
CA HIS A 142 2.99 -9.23 17.14
C HIS A 142 2.11 -9.78 18.28
N ASP A 143 1.05 -9.06 18.65
CA ASP A 143 0.14 -9.44 19.75
C ASP A 143 -0.56 -10.79 19.48
N ASN A 144 -0.84 -11.09 18.21
CA ASN A 144 -1.43 -12.36 17.78
C ASN A 144 -0.41 -13.44 17.40
N LYS A 145 0.90 -13.19 17.57
CA LYS A 145 2.00 -14.11 17.21
C LYS A 145 1.92 -14.61 15.76
N LEU A 146 1.46 -13.74 14.86
CA LEU A 146 1.31 -14.04 13.44
C LEU A 146 2.63 -13.90 12.67
N ILE A 147 3.67 -13.36 13.32
CA ILE A 147 5.01 -13.24 12.75
C ILE A 147 6.02 -13.96 13.66
N ASN A 148 6.70 -14.96 13.11
CA ASN A 148 7.76 -15.71 13.80
C ASN A 148 9.17 -15.19 13.51
N LYS A 149 9.30 -14.10 12.75
CA LYS A 149 10.58 -13.48 12.34
C LYS A 149 10.45 -11.96 12.48
N PRO A 150 11.53 -11.20 12.70
CA PRO A 150 11.46 -9.75 12.67
C PRO A 150 11.19 -9.31 11.22
N THR A 151 9.92 -9.17 10.84
CA THR A 151 9.56 -8.46 9.60
C THR A 151 9.70 -6.97 9.87
N ASP A 152 10.46 -6.33 8.99
CA ASP A 152 10.79 -4.91 8.90
C ASP A 152 10.55 -4.06 10.17
N THR A 153 11.51 -4.14 11.09
CA THR A 153 11.52 -3.41 12.38
C THR A 153 11.82 -1.90 12.24
N ASN A 154 12.00 -1.38 11.03
CA ASN A 154 12.28 0.05 10.82
C ASN A 154 11.00 0.84 10.56
N VAL A 155 10.45 1.38 11.66
CA VAL A 155 9.29 2.26 11.67
C VAL A 155 9.68 3.72 11.34
N THR A 156 10.97 4.02 11.17
CA THR A 156 11.46 5.43 11.16
C THR A 156 12.49 5.76 10.10
N THR A 157 12.66 4.99 9.03
CA THR A 157 13.38 5.54 7.88
C THR A 157 12.36 6.20 6.97
N PRO A 158 12.36 7.55 6.81
CA PRO A 158 11.81 8.19 5.62
C PRO A 158 12.70 7.82 4.43
N GLY A 159 12.73 6.52 4.10
CA GLY A 159 13.53 5.90 3.08
C GLY A 159 12.79 6.02 1.76
N THR A 160 12.86 7.20 1.17
CA THR A 160 12.80 7.28 -0.29
C THR A 160 13.98 6.50 -0.84
N GLY A 161 13.75 5.28 -1.32
CA GLY A 161 14.82 4.50 -1.93
C GLY A 161 14.51 3.03 -2.00
N TRP A 162 14.51 2.51 -3.23
CA TRP A 162 14.67 1.09 -3.53
C TRP A 162 15.86 0.53 -2.74
N HIS A 163 15.60 -0.14 -1.62
CA HIS A 163 16.63 -0.85 -0.89
C HIS A 163 16.52 -2.34 -1.15
N PHE A 164 17.45 -2.80 -1.99
CA PHE A 164 17.85 -4.19 -2.14
C PHE A 164 18.07 -4.82 -0.75
N ILE A 165 17.49 -6.01 -0.55
CA ILE A 165 17.69 -6.83 0.63
C ILE A 165 19.19 -7.16 0.72
N ASN A 166 19.92 -6.47 1.60
CA ASN A 166 21.31 -6.82 1.85
C ASN A 166 21.34 -7.98 2.85
N ARG A 167 21.43 -9.21 2.34
CA ARG A 167 21.71 -10.41 3.16
C ARG A 167 23.15 -10.38 3.65
N GLN A 168 23.47 -9.56 4.64
CA GLN A 168 24.67 -9.76 5.44
C GLN A 168 24.39 -9.26 6.86
N GLN A 169 23.94 -10.17 7.74
CA GLN A 169 24.49 -10.41 9.09
C GLN A 169 23.97 -11.77 9.60
N CYS A 170 24.37 -12.86 8.95
CA CYS A 170 24.59 -14.13 9.65
C CYS A 170 26.11 -14.28 9.71
N ASN A 171 26.72 -13.94 10.84
CA ASN A 171 28.03 -14.41 11.29
C ASN A 171 28.30 -13.87 12.70
N ASN A 172 27.86 -14.63 13.70
CA ASN A 172 28.66 -15.18 14.80
C ASN A 172 27.72 -15.81 15.84
#